data_AF-A0A4S4KYY4-F1
#
_entry.id   AF-A0A4S4KYY4-F1
#
_cell.length_a   1.000
_cell.length_b   1.000
_cell.length_c   1.000
_cell.angle_alpha   90.00
_cell.angle_beta   90.00
_cell.angle_gamma   90.00
#
_symmetry.space_group_name_H-M   'P 1'
#
loop_
_entity.id
_entity.type
_entity.pdbx_description
1 polymer ?
#
loop_
_entity_poly.entity_id
_entity_poly.type
_entity_poly.pdbx_seq_one_letter_code
_entity_poly.pdbx_strand_id
1 'polypeptide(L)'
;RETSPTLLVRVQIKRSTLFPQHNLGLIGAHFSCRNVSADSKWCATSEMSVHLALARQYSTRSADANDNVTTHLPAARGSPQHRRVRRYIQSFDPHHLQPEDFHDISHRERIPFTIVLDGQKLRPSFFVRYTGNSTFPEGTQGYFYYSPSTTQDVSDGEIRFRVTKPGDPAATFKEGHDLLSPTGIRWRLPVLKSFAGRFTVSARRLLIKENLPLKDHQVKPPLPRNKFPTNRYIRNLDPQHITSSDFRDISGLFGTRFYVETFEETPQQIFYERTRGYPFLLSRFPPGTHGFLYYHRQTGGTEEGQVRFRITKDANPTSFAEGEDLLLRKGFPWYIPESRLHLSGLASLISKDDVATKPEMIPAEQQDVTRYDRLPLVVRDQNRPVFAFGQLFSLSFSSMRNCIWIGYGERRRMFLLRHPLFVLNEGRRPQAIYDGIAFCCVEPSPLPTDQGSIAVVLRLCKIVSPITLKKRDQLPKNLDLRHIPKPPKTGELFEQHASVWVYRPRLDTQNFRALEFLFRAQADNSEGGGTLKSAV
;
A
#
# COMPACT_ATOMS: atom_id res chain seq x y z
N ARG A 1 17.43 61.02 -27.07
CA ARG A 1 17.29 60.08 -28.21
C ARG A 1 18.67 59.50 -28.46
N GLU A 2 19.01 58.41 -27.78
CA GLU A 2 20.15 57.55 -28.12
C GLU A 2 19.68 56.11 -27.95
N THR A 3 19.74 55.38 -29.04
CA THR A 3 19.23 54.01 -29.21
C THR A 3 20.25 53.01 -28.65
N SER A 4 19.81 52.13 -27.74
CA SER A 4 20.59 50.99 -27.26
C SER A 4 20.95 50.02 -28.40
N PRO A 5 22.10 49.33 -28.34
CA PRO A 5 22.51 48.40 -29.40
C PRO A 5 21.73 47.09 -29.31
N THR A 6 21.10 46.69 -30.42
CA THR A 6 20.48 45.37 -30.58
C THR A 6 21.54 44.36 -31.01
N LEU A 7 21.82 43.36 -30.17
CA LEU A 7 22.72 42.25 -30.51
C LEU A 7 21.98 41.24 -31.40
N LEU A 8 22.42 41.05 -32.64
CA LEU A 8 21.82 40.07 -33.57
C LEU A 8 22.64 38.77 -33.55
N VAL A 9 22.08 37.70 -32.97
CA VAL A 9 22.72 36.37 -32.97
C VAL A 9 22.16 35.54 -34.13
N ARG A 10 23.02 35.20 -35.09
CA ARG A 10 22.66 34.34 -36.24
C ARG A 10 22.94 32.87 -35.88
N VAL A 11 21.90 32.08 -35.63
CA VAL A 11 22.02 30.64 -35.37
C VAL A 11 21.88 29.88 -36.69
N GLN A 12 22.93 29.18 -37.11
CA GLN A 12 22.92 28.35 -38.32
C GLN A 12 22.77 26.88 -37.92
N ILE A 13 21.60 26.29 -38.18
CA ILE A 13 21.33 24.88 -37.88
C ILE A 13 21.63 24.04 -39.12
N LYS A 14 22.68 23.21 -39.09
CA LYS A 14 22.90 22.16 -40.09
C LYS A 14 21.93 21.01 -39.83
N ARG A 15 21.03 20.72 -40.79
CA ARG A 15 20.19 19.50 -40.79
C ARG A 15 21.04 18.30 -41.21
N SER A 16 21.22 17.32 -40.32
CA SER A 16 21.59 15.96 -40.69
C SER A 16 20.31 15.13 -40.83
N THR A 17 20.05 14.64 -42.04
CA THR A 17 18.93 13.77 -42.40
C THR A 17 19.13 12.37 -41.82
N LEU A 18 18.23 11.91 -40.96
CA LEU A 18 17.85 10.48 -40.80
C LEU A 18 16.50 10.44 -40.02
N PHE A 19 15.47 9.89 -40.68
CA PHE A 19 14.08 9.59 -40.25
C PHE A 19 12.95 10.64 -40.45
N PRO A 20 11.71 10.18 -40.77
CA PRO A 20 10.70 10.97 -41.49
C PRO A 20 9.75 11.77 -40.58
N GLN A 21 9.02 12.65 -41.27
CA GLN A 21 8.28 13.82 -40.81
C GLN A 21 7.21 13.55 -39.73
N HIS A 22 7.36 14.21 -38.57
CA HIS A 22 6.25 14.73 -37.79
C HIS A 22 6.54 16.18 -37.38
N ASN A 23 5.59 17.07 -37.67
CA ASN A 23 5.69 18.51 -37.39
C ASN A 23 5.78 18.76 -35.88
N LEU A 24 6.96 19.18 -35.41
CA LEU A 24 7.18 19.69 -34.06
C LEU A 24 7.32 21.21 -34.11
N GLY A 25 6.33 21.93 -33.58
CA GLY A 25 6.44 23.36 -33.33
C GLY A 25 7.29 23.62 -32.09
N LEU A 26 8.29 24.49 -32.21
CA LEU A 26 9.11 24.99 -31.10
C LEU A 26 8.39 26.15 -30.41
N ILE A 27 8.11 26.04 -29.10
CA ILE A 27 7.70 27.18 -28.27
C ILE A 27 8.65 27.29 -27.08
N GLY A 28 9.46 28.35 -27.07
CA GLY A 28 10.24 28.82 -25.92
C GLY A 28 11.59 28.13 -25.69
N ALA A 29 12.67 28.90 -25.85
CA ALA A 29 13.98 28.58 -25.30
C ALA A 29 14.22 29.47 -24.07
N HIS A 30 14.51 28.88 -22.91
CA HIS A 30 14.91 29.62 -21.72
C HIS A 30 16.43 29.54 -21.57
N PHE A 31 17.12 30.66 -21.79
CA PHE A 31 18.56 30.76 -21.58
C PHE A 31 18.83 31.23 -20.15
N SER A 32 19.56 30.45 -19.35
CA SER A 32 20.08 30.94 -18.07
C SER A 32 21.60 31.02 -18.19
N CYS A 33 22.14 32.24 -18.20
CA CYS A 33 23.57 32.48 -18.07
C CYS A 33 23.86 32.72 -16.58
N ARG A 34 24.74 31.92 -15.97
CA ARG A 34 25.24 32.21 -14.62
C ARG A 34 26.59 32.92 -14.76
N ASN A 35 26.62 34.16 -14.28
CA ASN A 35 27.78 35.04 -14.09
C ASN A 35 28.59 35.38 -15.34
N VAL A 36 28.43 36.63 -15.79
CA VAL A 36 29.40 37.32 -16.65
C VAL A 36 29.94 38.50 -15.85
N SER A 37 31.18 38.43 -15.38
CA SER A 37 31.94 39.63 -15.00
C SER A 37 32.73 40.06 -16.23
N ALA A 38 32.45 41.26 -16.72
CA ALA A 38 33.23 41.86 -17.77
C ALA A 38 34.54 42.38 -17.16
N ASP A 39 35.66 41.82 -17.59
CA ASP A 39 36.93 42.55 -17.53
C ASP A 39 37.59 42.53 -18.90
N SER A 40 38.25 43.64 -19.20
CA SER A 40 38.66 44.00 -20.55
C SER A 40 39.74 43.07 -21.12
N LYS A 41 39.52 42.63 -22.37
CA LYS A 41 40.44 41.98 -23.33
C LYS A 41 40.37 40.44 -23.46
N TRP A 42 39.99 40.06 -24.69
CA TRP A 42 40.18 38.80 -25.45
C TRP A 42 39.25 37.59 -25.21
N CYS A 43 38.78 37.10 -26.36
CA CYS A 43 37.99 35.91 -26.71
C CYS A 43 37.69 34.85 -25.64
N ALA A 44 36.40 34.60 -25.39
CA ALA A 44 35.91 33.37 -24.78
C ALA A 44 35.01 32.61 -25.77
N THR A 45 35.45 31.43 -26.19
CA THR A 45 34.58 30.40 -26.77
C THR A 45 33.91 29.65 -25.62
N SER A 46 32.59 29.75 -25.46
CA SER A 46 31.84 28.92 -24.52
C SER A 46 31.03 27.86 -25.28
N GLU A 47 31.26 26.59 -25.00
CA GLU A 47 30.35 25.52 -25.39
C GLU A 47 29.08 25.60 -24.54
N MET A 48 27.94 25.79 -25.21
CA MET A 48 26.63 25.87 -24.57
C MET A 48 25.93 24.50 -24.67
N SER A 49 25.70 23.85 -23.53
CA SER A 49 24.89 22.63 -23.47
C SER A 49 23.41 22.97 -23.42
N VAL A 50 22.63 22.57 -24.44
CA VAL A 50 21.18 22.80 -24.52
C VAL A 50 20.44 21.53 -24.09
N HIS A 51 19.72 21.59 -22.97
CA HIS A 51 18.79 20.53 -22.58
C HIS A 51 17.36 20.87 -23.02
N LEU A 52 16.84 20.13 -24.00
CA LEU A 52 15.43 20.20 -24.41
C LEU A 52 14.57 19.32 -23.50
N ALA A 53 13.64 19.95 -22.77
CA ALA A 53 12.57 19.26 -22.06
C ALA A 53 11.31 19.22 -22.92
N LEU A 54 10.91 18.03 -23.38
CA LEU A 54 9.63 17.83 -24.07
C LEU A 54 8.52 17.62 -23.03
N ALA A 55 7.69 18.65 -22.82
CA ALA A 55 6.47 18.54 -22.05
C ALA A 55 5.27 18.42 -23.00
N ARG A 56 4.50 17.32 -22.90
CA ARG A 56 3.17 17.24 -23.51
C ARG A 56 2.19 18.05 -22.65
N GLN A 57 1.81 19.23 -23.13
CA GLN A 57 0.63 19.95 -22.60
C GLN A 57 -0.58 19.64 -23.47
N TYR A 58 -1.64 19.14 -22.84
CA TYR A 58 -2.99 19.21 -23.39
C TYR A 58 -3.52 20.62 -23.12
N SER A 59 -3.73 21.38 -24.18
CA SER A 59 -4.31 22.72 -24.12
C SER A 59 -5.82 22.64 -24.32
N THR A 60 -6.59 23.23 -23.40
CA THR A 60 -8.02 23.47 -23.49
C THR A 60 -8.28 24.96 -23.76
N ARG A 61 -8.84 25.31 -24.93
CA ARG A 61 -9.56 26.56 -25.27
C ARG A 61 -10.63 26.18 -26.31
N SER A 62 -11.95 26.39 -26.11
CA SER A 62 -12.73 27.66 -26.19
C SER A 62 -12.50 28.37 -27.53
N ALA A 63 -13.46 28.70 -28.40
CA ALA A 63 -14.90 28.99 -28.31
C ALA A 63 -15.64 28.70 -29.65
N ASP A 64 -16.97 28.90 -29.66
CA ASP A 64 -17.99 28.85 -30.76
C ASP A 64 -17.60 29.61 -32.07
N ALA A 65 -18.28 29.56 -33.23
CA ALA A 65 -19.58 29.08 -33.74
C ALA A 65 -19.49 28.88 -35.29
N ASN A 66 -20.49 28.18 -35.85
CA ASN A 66 -20.87 28.04 -37.27
C ASN A 66 -20.01 27.13 -38.18
N ASP A 67 -20.47 25.91 -38.42
CA ASP A 67 -21.05 25.57 -39.74
C ASP A 67 -21.73 24.20 -39.73
N ASN A 68 -22.96 24.17 -40.25
CA ASN A 68 -23.79 22.99 -40.46
C ASN A 68 -23.35 22.26 -41.73
N VAL A 69 -22.87 21.01 -41.64
CA VAL A 69 -23.24 19.95 -42.59
C VAL A 69 -23.20 18.59 -41.90
N THR A 70 -24.37 17.96 -41.84
CA THR A 70 -24.66 16.59 -41.43
C THR A 70 -23.87 15.57 -42.26
N THR A 71 -23.08 14.70 -41.62
CA THR A 71 -22.86 13.32 -42.11
C THR A 71 -22.28 12.46 -40.99
N HIS A 72 -22.97 11.35 -40.70
CA HIS A 72 -22.70 10.40 -39.63
C HIS A 72 -21.37 9.65 -39.82
N LEU A 73 -20.46 9.74 -38.85
CA LEU A 73 -19.39 8.76 -38.61
C LEU A 73 -19.20 8.53 -37.09
N PRO A 74 -18.94 7.28 -36.66
CA PRO A 74 -19.09 6.87 -35.26
C PRO A 74 -17.91 7.28 -34.37
N ALA A 75 -18.26 7.56 -33.12
CA ALA A 75 -17.39 8.02 -32.03
C ALA A 75 -16.11 7.19 -31.86
N ALA A 76 -14.96 7.86 -31.93
CA ALA A 76 -13.68 7.32 -31.51
C ALA A 76 -13.68 7.12 -29.99
N ARG A 77 -13.68 5.85 -29.57
CA ARG A 77 -13.59 5.43 -28.17
C ARG A 77 -12.31 5.95 -27.53
N GLY A 78 -12.47 6.62 -26.39
CA GLY A 78 -11.38 6.96 -25.48
C GLY A 78 -10.58 5.72 -25.08
N SER A 79 -9.28 5.92 -24.86
CA SER A 79 -8.33 4.89 -24.44
C SER A 79 -8.83 4.16 -23.19
N PRO A 80 -8.99 2.83 -23.19
CA PRO A 80 -9.46 2.11 -22.02
C PRO A 80 -8.39 2.15 -20.93
N GLN A 81 -8.74 2.71 -19.77
CA GLN A 81 -8.03 2.44 -18.54
C GLN A 81 -7.90 0.91 -18.38
N HIS A 82 -6.68 0.39 -18.19
CA HIS A 82 -6.43 -1.04 -18.00
C HIS A 82 -7.12 -1.54 -16.71
N ARG A 83 -8.41 -1.86 -16.81
CA ARG A 83 -9.16 -2.61 -15.81
C ARG A 83 -8.44 -3.94 -15.64
N ARG A 84 -7.95 -4.24 -14.44
CA ARG A 84 -7.33 -5.54 -14.14
C ARG A 84 -8.38 -6.61 -14.41
N VAL A 85 -8.24 -7.33 -15.54
CA VAL A 85 -9.07 -8.48 -15.87
C VAL A 85 -8.92 -9.48 -14.73
N ARG A 86 -10.03 -9.76 -14.05
CA ARG A 86 -10.07 -10.78 -12.99
C ARG A 86 -10.04 -12.13 -13.68
N ARG A 87 -9.06 -12.97 -13.34
CA ARG A 87 -8.93 -14.33 -13.88
C ARG A 87 -9.26 -15.34 -12.78
N TYR A 88 -10.18 -16.23 -13.07
CA TYR A 88 -10.63 -17.27 -12.15
C TYR A 88 -10.39 -18.63 -12.79
N ILE A 89 -10.01 -19.62 -11.98
CA ILE A 89 -9.96 -21.02 -12.41
C ILE A 89 -10.96 -21.77 -11.53
N GLN A 90 -11.93 -22.41 -12.16
CA GLN A 90 -12.98 -23.16 -11.49
C GLN A 90 -12.77 -24.66 -11.57
N SER A 91 -12.12 -25.13 -12.64
CA SER A 91 -11.78 -26.55 -12.85
C SER A 91 -10.39 -26.70 -13.48
N PHE A 92 -9.71 -27.82 -13.14
CA PHE A 92 -8.60 -28.34 -13.95
C PHE A 92 -8.98 -29.60 -14.73
N ASP A 93 -10.14 -30.19 -14.48
CA ASP A 93 -10.64 -31.33 -15.25
C ASP A 93 -11.12 -30.86 -16.65
N PRO A 94 -10.52 -31.36 -17.76
CA PRO A 94 -10.95 -31.06 -19.12
C PRO A 94 -12.46 -31.27 -19.38
N HIS A 95 -13.10 -32.20 -18.66
CA HIS A 95 -14.51 -32.51 -18.83
C HIS A 95 -15.45 -31.53 -18.10
N HIS A 96 -14.91 -30.74 -17.17
CA HIS A 96 -15.67 -29.75 -16.39
C HIS A 96 -15.31 -28.29 -16.71
N LEU A 97 -14.41 -28.07 -17.68
CA LEU A 97 -14.05 -26.72 -18.13
C LEU A 97 -15.29 -25.97 -18.62
N GLN A 98 -15.39 -24.70 -18.24
CA GLN A 98 -16.43 -23.79 -18.72
C GLN A 98 -15.83 -22.71 -19.63
N PRO A 99 -16.64 -22.03 -20.48
CA PRO A 99 -16.16 -20.90 -21.27
C PRO A 99 -15.45 -19.81 -20.43
N GLU A 100 -15.85 -19.62 -19.17
CA GLU A 100 -15.24 -18.68 -18.24
C GLU A 100 -13.80 -19.05 -17.81
N ASP A 101 -13.39 -20.31 -17.97
CA ASP A 101 -12.02 -20.78 -17.73
C ASP A 101 -11.08 -20.47 -18.92
N PHE A 102 -11.59 -19.90 -20.01
CA PHE A 102 -10.78 -19.47 -21.15
C PHE A 102 -9.96 -18.22 -20.80
N HIS A 103 -8.66 -18.26 -21.02
CA HIS A 103 -7.74 -17.20 -20.60
C HIS A 103 -6.75 -16.82 -21.68
N ASP A 104 -6.63 -15.51 -21.93
CA ASP A 104 -5.48 -14.95 -22.66
C ASP A 104 -4.34 -14.65 -21.69
N ILE A 105 -3.22 -15.36 -21.90
CA ILE A 105 -2.00 -15.22 -21.13
C ILE A 105 -0.84 -14.62 -21.94
N SER A 106 -1.06 -14.25 -23.20
CA SER A 106 -0.06 -13.73 -24.14
C SER A 106 0.69 -12.51 -23.60
N HIS A 107 2.00 -12.41 -23.89
CA HIS A 107 2.90 -11.30 -23.53
C HIS A 107 3.03 -11.01 -22.03
N ARG A 108 2.60 -11.93 -21.15
CA ARG A 108 2.74 -11.77 -19.70
C ARG A 108 3.93 -12.59 -19.21
N GLU A 109 4.70 -12.05 -18.28
CA GLU A 109 5.77 -12.79 -17.59
C GLU A 109 5.20 -13.63 -16.44
N ARG A 110 4.23 -13.07 -15.71
CA ARG A 110 3.66 -13.67 -14.51
C ARG A 110 2.20 -13.29 -14.37
N ILE A 111 1.34 -14.28 -14.16
CA ILE A 111 -0.11 -14.08 -14.12
C ILE A 111 -0.70 -14.66 -12.84
N PRO A 112 -1.44 -13.86 -12.05
CA PRO A 112 -2.23 -14.36 -10.93
C PRO A 112 -3.62 -14.85 -11.39
N PHE A 113 -4.01 -16.01 -10.89
CA PHE A 113 -5.34 -16.59 -10.98
C PHE A 113 -5.95 -16.73 -9.58
N THR A 114 -7.26 -16.49 -9.47
CA THR A 114 -8.02 -16.77 -8.24
C THR A 114 -8.73 -18.10 -8.41
N ILE A 115 -8.40 -19.09 -7.60
CA ILE A 115 -9.09 -20.37 -7.66
C ILE A 115 -10.47 -20.23 -7.00
N VAL A 116 -11.49 -20.80 -7.61
CA VAL A 116 -12.84 -20.88 -7.05
C VAL A 116 -13.10 -22.34 -6.69
N LEU A 117 -13.47 -22.60 -5.43
CA LEU A 117 -13.79 -23.92 -4.92
C LEU A 117 -15.11 -23.83 -4.16
N ASP A 118 -16.14 -24.55 -4.58
CA ASP A 118 -17.48 -24.51 -3.95
C ASP A 118 -18.06 -23.09 -3.85
N GLY A 119 -17.87 -22.29 -4.91
CA GLY A 119 -18.26 -20.88 -4.94
C GLY A 119 -17.36 -19.94 -4.10
N GLN A 120 -16.42 -20.48 -3.31
CA GLN A 120 -15.50 -19.70 -2.50
C GLN A 120 -14.22 -19.35 -3.26
N LYS A 121 -13.82 -18.08 -3.21
CA LYS A 121 -12.57 -17.60 -3.80
C LYS A 121 -11.41 -17.90 -2.86
N LEU A 122 -10.55 -18.84 -3.26
CA LEU A 122 -9.40 -19.26 -2.47
C LEU A 122 -8.23 -18.27 -2.60
N ARG A 123 -7.48 -18.16 -1.50
CA ARG A 123 -6.23 -17.40 -1.40
C ARG A 123 -5.13 -18.29 -0.79
N PRO A 124 -3.85 -18.07 -1.15
CA PRO A 124 -3.34 -17.05 -2.07
C PRO A 124 -3.67 -17.34 -3.55
N SER A 125 -3.53 -16.34 -4.42
CA SER A 125 -3.70 -16.55 -5.87
C SER A 125 -2.68 -17.53 -6.42
N PHE A 126 -3.12 -18.38 -7.35
CA PHE A 126 -2.27 -19.27 -8.12
C PHE A 126 -1.48 -18.47 -9.15
N PHE A 127 -0.15 -18.56 -9.11
CA PHE A 127 0.69 -17.81 -10.05
C PHE A 127 1.30 -18.74 -11.09
N VAL A 128 1.13 -18.37 -12.35
CA VAL A 128 1.72 -19.08 -13.48
C VAL A 128 2.78 -18.21 -14.14
N ARG A 129 3.87 -18.84 -14.58
CA ARG A 129 4.97 -18.24 -15.34
C ARG A 129 5.31 -19.14 -16.51
N TYR A 130 5.86 -18.55 -17.57
CA TYR A 130 6.29 -19.31 -18.73
C TYR A 130 7.59 -20.08 -18.43
N THR A 131 8.75 -19.43 -18.59
CA THR A 131 10.06 -19.96 -18.20
C THR A 131 10.96 -18.81 -17.75
N GLY A 132 11.53 -18.89 -16.54
CA GLY A 132 12.34 -17.81 -15.97
C GLY A 132 11.59 -16.47 -15.90
N ASN A 133 12.14 -15.44 -16.54
CA ASN A 133 11.56 -14.09 -16.68
C ASN A 133 11.01 -13.82 -18.10
N SER A 134 10.87 -14.85 -18.94
CA SER A 134 10.34 -14.71 -20.29
C SER A 134 8.82 -14.55 -20.28
N THR A 135 8.28 -13.78 -21.22
CA THR A 135 6.85 -13.64 -21.42
C THR A 135 6.26 -14.83 -22.17
N PHE A 136 4.98 -15.14 -21.93
CA PHE A 136 4.24 -16.08 -22.77
C PHE A 136 4.24 -15.61 -24.24
N PRO A 137 4.37 -16.53 -25.21
CA PRO A 137 4.28 -16.21 -26.62
C PRO A 137 2.97 -15.53 -27.01
N GLU A 138 2.97 -14.87 -28.16
CA GLU A 138 1.75 -14.38 -28.80
C GLU A 138 0.80 -15.54 -29.11
N GLY A 139 -0.51 -15.30 -29.02
CA GLY A 139 -1.53 -16.31 -29.29
C GLY A 139 -1.67 -17.37 -28.19
N THR A 140 -1.12 -17.15 -27.01
CA THR A 140 -1.26 -18.08 -25.88
C THR A 140 -2.61 -17.85 -25.18
N GLN A 141 -3.68 -18.35 -25.79
CA GLN A 141 -5.05 -18.28 -25.29
C GLN A 141 -5.63 -19.68 -25.14
N GLY A 142 -6.36 -19.94 -24.06
CA GLY A 142 -6.95 -21.26 -23.82
C GLY A 142 -7.10 -21.61 -22.34
N TYR A 143 -6.96 -22.89 -22.00
CA TYR A 143 -7.39 -23.45 -20.72
C TYR A 143 -6.24 -24.07 -19.92
N PHE A 144 -6.26 -23.91 -18.60
CA PHE A 144 -5.45 -24.76 -17.73
C PHE A 144 -6.16 -26.10 -17.54
N TYR A 145 -5.40 -27.19 -17.55
CA TYR A 145 -5.97 -28.50 -17.30
C TYR A 145 -4.97 -29.43 -16.60
N TYR A 146 -5.51 -30.42 -15.90
CA TYR A 146 -4.75 -31.48 -15.28
C TYR A 146 -4.60 -32.66 -16.25
N SER A 147 -3.35 -33.05 -16.49
CA SER A 147 -2.99 -34.29 -17.18
C SER A 147 -2.59 -35.30 -16.11
N PRO A 148 -3.39 -36.38 -15.89
CA PRO A 148 -3.03 -37.45 -14.98
C PRO A 148 -1.68 -38.09 -15.33
N SER A 149 -1.06 -38.73 -14.33
CA SER A 149 0.13 -39.53 -14.55
C SER A 149 -0.14 -40.68 -15.51
N THR A 150 0.82 -40.97 -16.39
CA THR A 150 0.83 -42.17 -17.23
C THR A 150 1.51 -43.35 -16.54
N THR A 151 2.08 -43.14 -15.35
CA THR A 151 2.72 -44.16 -14.52
C THR A 151 1.81 -44.54 -13.35
N GLN A 152 2.17 -45.62 -12.63
CA GLN A 152 1.48 -46.00 -11.41
C GLN A 152 1.66 -44.96 -10.29
N ASP A 153 2.64 -44.06 -10.41
CA ASP A 153 2.86 -42.94 -9.51
C ASP A 153 2.03 -41.74 -9.96
N VAL A 154 0.93 -41.46 -9.24
CA VAL A 154 0.04 -40.33 -9.55
C VAL A 154 0.71 -38.96 -9.32
N SER A 155 1.88 -38.90 -8.66
CA SER A 155 2.62 -37.66 -8.40
C SER A 155 3.33 -37.10 -9.64
N ASP A 156 3.49 -37.92 -10.68
CA ASP A 156 3.97 -37.54 -12.01
C ASP A 156 2.93 -36.77 -12.84
N GLY A 157 1.72 -36.59 -12.31
CA GLY A 157 0.69 -35.74 -12.94
C GLY A 157 1.16 -34.30 -13.15
N GLU A 158 0.53 -33.60 -14.09
CA GLU A 158 0.96 -32.25 -14.51
C GLU A 158 -0.22 -31.32 -14.74
N ILE A 159 -0.10 -30.06 -14.32
CA ILE A 159 -0.95 -28.99 -14.85
C ILE A 159 -0.32 -28.49 -16.15
N ARG A 160 -1.11 -28.43 -17.22
CA ARG A 160 -0.71 -27.93 -18.54
C ARG A 160 -1.61 -26.77 -18.97
N PHE A 161 -1.22 -26.12 -20.06
CA PHE A 161 -2.03 -25.09 -20.69
C PHE A 161 -2.31 -25.51 -22.14
N ARG A 162 -3.59 -25.65 -22.48
CA ARG A 162 -4.06 -26.01 -23.83
C ARG A 162 -4.32 -24.71 -24.60
N VAL A 163 -3.56 -24.46 -25.65
CA VAL A 163 -3.76 -23.33 -26.56
C VAL A 163 -4.86 -23.68 -27.56
N THR A 164 -5.93 -22.88 -27.59
CA THR A 164 -7.06 -23.10 -28.49
C THR A 164 -7.83 -21.80 -28.77
N LYS A 165 -8.75 -21.85 -29.73
CA LYS A 165 -9.66 -20.74 -30.06
C LYS A 165 -10.73 -20.57 -28.96
N PRO A 166 -11.26 -19.35 -28.76
CA PRO A 166 -12.39 -19.14 -27.85
C PRO A 166 -13.63 -19.88 -28.35
N GLY A 167 -14.42 -20.44 -27.43
CA GLY A 167 -15.64 -21.18 -27.74
C GLY A 167 -15.96 -22.20 -26.66
N ASP A 168 -16.91 -23.08 -26.95
CA ASP A 168 -17.27 -24.20 -26.07
C ASP A 168 -16.03 -25.10 -25.83
N PRO A 169 -15.59 -25.30 -24.57
CA PRO A 169 -14.49 -26.19 -24.24
C PRO A 169 -14.66 -27.61 -24.81
N ALA A 170 -15.89 -28.14 -24.88
CA ALA A 170 -16.13 -29.50 -25.38
C ALA A 170 -15.71 -29.69 -26.85
N ALA A 171 -15.84 -28.63 -27.66
CA ALA A 171 -15.40 -28.59 -29.05
C ALA A 171 -13.94 -28.14 -29.17
N THR A 172 -13.61 -27.00 -28.58
CA THR A 172 -12.33 -26.29 -28.81
C THR A 172 -11.14 -26.97 -28.12
N PHE A 173 -11.34 -27.67 -27.00
CA PHE A 173 -10.23 -28.25 -26.25
C PHE A 173 -9.50 -29.35 -27.05
N LYS A 174 -10.26 -30.22 -27.74
CA LYS A 174 -9.72 -31.32 -28.54
C LYS A 174 -8.87 -30.84 -29.72
N GLU A 175 -9.33 -29.79 -30.40
CA GLU A 175 -8.64 -29.17 -31.55
C GLU A 175 -7.38 -28.38 -31.15
N GLY A 176 -7.27 -28.00 -29.88
CA GLY A 176 -6.12 -27.26 -29.36
C GLY A 176 -4.83 -28.07 -29.34
N HIS A 177 -3.74 -27.42 -28.95
CA HIS A 177 -2.45 -28.06 -28.70
C HIS A 177 -1.87 -27.61 -27.37
N ASP A 178 -0.96 -28.38 -26.79
CA ASP A 178 -0.32 -27.98 -25.53
C ASP A 178 0.66 -26.83 -25.79
N LEU A 179 0.66 -25.83 -24.92
CA LEU A 179 1.66 -24.78 -24.92
C LEU A 179 3.06 -25.40 -24.85
N LEU A 180 3.97 -24.97 -25.71
CA LEU A 180 5.36 -25.40 -25.71
C LEU A 180 6.22 -24.39 -24.96
N SER A 181 7.27 -24.86 -24.31
CA SER A 181 8.36 -24.06 -23.75
C SER A 181 9.30 -23.56 -24.86
N PRO A 182 10.24 -22.62 -24.58
CA PRO A 182 11.18 -22.16 -25.60
C PRO A 182 12.07 -23.26 -26.19
N THR A 183 12.19 -24.39 -25.50
CA THR A 183 12.94 -25.57 -25.95
C THR A 183 12.13 -26.50 -26.85
N GLY A 184 10.89 -26.15 -27.18
CA GLY A 184 9.97 -26.99 -27.95
C GLY A 184 9.30 -28.12 -27.14
N ILE A 185 9.72 -28.35 -25.90
CA ILE A 185 9.09 -29.32 -25.00
C ILE A 185 7.78 -28.73 -24.45
N ARG A 186 6.74 -29.55 -24.31
CA ARG A 186 5.47 -29.17 -23.67
C ARG A 186 5.70 -28.47 -22.32
N TRP A 187 5.09 -27.31 -22.18
CA TRP A 187 5.06 -26.56 -20.94
C TRP A 187 4.20 -27.30 -19.91
N ARG A 188 4.76 -27.47 -18.70
CA ARG A 188 4.14 -28.24 -17.63
C ARG A 188 4.48 -27.67 -16.26
N LEU A 189 3.53 -27.79 -15.34
CA LEU A 189 3.74 -27.62 -13.91
C LEU A 189 3.53 -28.98 -13.23
N PRO A 190 4.62 -29.69 -12.86
CA PRO A 190 4.50 -30.96 -12.15
C PRO A 190 3.66 -30.80 -10.88
N VAL A 191 2.72 -31.73 -10.65
CA VAL A 191 1.86 -31.75 -9.47
C VAL A 191 2.68 -31.71 -8.19
N LEU A 192 3.78 -32.49 -8.12
CA LEU A 192 4.70 -32.46 -6.99
C LEU A 192 5.26 -31.04 -6.68
N LYS A 193 5.62 -30.27 -7.72
CA LYS A 193 6.09 -28.88 -7.56
C LYS A 193 4.94 -27.94 -7.17
N SER A 194 3.75 -28.17 -7.72
CA SER A 194 2.52 -27.46 -7.36
C SER A 194 2.04 -27.78 -5.95
N PHE A 195 2.48 -28.89 -5.34
CA PHE A 195 2.12 -29.27 -3.99
C PHE A 195 3.07 -28.71 -2.93
N ALA A 196 4.29 -28.33 -3.32
CA ALA A 196 5.31 -27.79 -2.41
C ALA A 196 5.29 -26.25 -2.25
N GLY A 197 4.57 -25.53 -3.11
CA GLY A 197 4.61 -24.06 -3.17
C GLY A 197 3.53 -23.35 -2.34
N ARG A 198 3.91 -22.34 -1.55
CA ARG A 198 2.94 -21.46 -0.84
C ARG A 198 1.94 -20.75 -1.77
N PHE A 199 2.30 -20.57 -3.05
CA PHE A 199 1.49 -19.86 -4.05
C PHE A 199 0.63 -20.81 -4.89
N THR A 200 0.64 -22.10 -4.59
CA THR A 200 -0.07 -23.14 -5.33
C THR A 200 -1.07 -23.90 -4.44
N VAL A 201 -1.16 -23.55 -3.15
CA VAL A 201 -2.13 -24.08 -2.16
C VAL A 201 -3.56 -24.10 -2.70
N SER A 202 -4.04 -22.97 -3.21
CA SER A 202 -5.39 -22.87 -3.75
C SER A 202 -5.62 -23.82 -4.94
N ALA A 203 -4.62 -23.95 -5.83
CA ALA A 203 -4.70 -24.85 -6.98
C ALA A 203 -4.62 -26.32 -6.56
N ARG A 204 -3.78 -26.65 -5.57
CA ARG A 204 -3.70 -27.98 -4.94
C ARG A 204 -5.05 -28.41 -4.36
N ARG A 205 -5.75 -27.52 -3.64
CA ARG A 205 -7.07 -27.84 -3.06
C ARG A 205 -8.10 -28.19 -4.14
N LEU A 206 -8.11 -27.44 -5.24
CA LEU A 206 -8.98 -27.75 -6.38
C LEU A 206 -8.60 -29.09 -7.03
N LEU A 207 -7.30 -29.32 -7.29
CA LEU A 207 -6.81 -30.57 -7.87
C LEU A 207 -7.16 -31.80 -7.02
N ILE A 208 -6.98 -31.74 -5.70
CA ILE A 208 -7.31 -32.85 -4.79
C ILE A 208 -8.82 -33.12 -4.77
N LYS A 209 -9.64 -32.07 -4.84
CA LYS A 209 -11.10 -32.23 -4.89
C LYS A 209 -11.55 -32.95 -6.16
N GLU A 210 -11.00 -32.55 -7.30
CA GLU A 210 -11.36 -33.12 -8.60
C GLU A 210 -10.70 -34.48 -8.85
N ASN A 211 -9.59 -34.77 -8.16
CA ASN A 211 -8.80 -35.99 -8.34
C ASN A 211 -8.49 -36.61 -6.99
N LEU A 212 -9.49 -37.31 -6.41
CA LEU A 212 -9.42 -37.93 -5.08
C LEU A 212 -8.14 -38.76 -4.82
N PRO A 213 -7.59 -39.52 -5.78
CA PRO A 213 -6.34 -40.28 -5.57
C PRO A 213 -5.12 -39.42 -5.20
N LEU A 214 -5.15 -38.11 -5.50
CA LEU A 214 -4.10 -37.17 -5.09
C LEU A 214 -4.15 -36.83 -3.59
N LYS A 215 -5.26 -37.15 -2.90
CA LYS A 215 -5.43 -36.90 -1.46
C LYS A 215 -4.45 -37.71 -0.61
N ASP A 216 -4.15 -38.93 -1.03
CA ASP A 216 -3.22 -39.83 -0.34
C ASP A 216 -1.75 -39.52 -0.69
N HIS A 217 -1.54 -38.85 -1.83
CA HIS A 217 -0.26 -38.32 -2.29
C HIS A 217 -0.01 -36.88 -1.84
N GLN A 218 -0.72 -36.45 -0.78
CA GLN A 218 -0.31 -35.30 -0.01
C GLN A 218 1.07 -35.59 0.57
N VAL A 219 2.11 -35.26 -0.20
CA VAL A 219 3.40 -34.92 0.37
C VAL A 219 3.05 -33.86 1.39
N LYS A 220 3.16 -34.19 2.69
CA LYS A 220 3.28 -33.18 3.76
C LYS A 220 4.23 -32.15 3.16
N PRO A 221 3.74 -30.96 2.77
CA PRO A 221 4.43 -30.08 1.82
C PRO A 221 5.85 -30.04 2.28
N PRO A 222 6.83 -30.56 1.50
CA PRO A 222 8.07 -31.10 2.04
C PRO A 222 8.48 -30.14 3.12
N LEU A 223 8.26 -30.53 4.39
CA LEU A 223 8.70 -29.71 5.50
C LEU A 223 10.14 -29.51 5.09
N PRO A 224 10.61 -28.26 4.87
CA PRO A 224 11.98 -28.06 4.42
C PRO A 224 12.79 -28.96 5.33
N ARG A 225 13.63 -29.83 4.74
CA ARG A 225 14.18 -31.04 5.41
C ARG A 225 14.78 -30.79 6.80
N ASN A 226 14.97 -29.53 7.18
CA ASN A 226 15.08 -29.06 8.56
C ASN A 226 13.68 -28.76 9.12
N LYS A 227 13.11 -29.66 9.93
CA LYS A 227 11.99 -29.36 10.85
C LYS A 227 12.09 -27.88 11.22
N PHE A 228 11.17 -27.03 10.74
CA PHE A 228 11.15 -25.67 11.24
C PHE A 228 11.13 -25.80 12.76
N PRO A 229 11.99 -25.08 13.50
CA PRO A 229 11.98 -25.20 14.95
C PRO A 229 10.53 -25.03 15.38
N THR A 230 10.00 -25.98 16.17
CA THR A 230 8.63 -25.96 16.72
C THR A 230 8.29 -24.59 17.32
N ASN A 231 9.32 -23.86 17.75
CA ASN A 231 9.38 -22.44 18.08
C ASN A 231 8.95 -21.44 16.98
N ARG A 232 8.22 -21.85 15.93
CA ARG A 232 7.66 -20.94 14.91
C ARG A 232 6.15 -21.09 14.71
N TYR A 233 5.50 -22.01 15.42
CA TYR A 233 4.05 -22.22 15.33
C TYR A 233 3.30 -21.39 16.38
N ILE A 234 2.31 -20.60 16.00
CA ILE A 234 1.44 -19.90 16.94
C ILE A 234 0.18 -20.74 17.07
N ARG A 235 -0.18 -21.08 18.31
CA ARG A 235 -1.35 -21.88 18.62
C ARG A 235 -2.53 -21.04 19.05
N ASN A 236 -2.24 -19.99 19.81
CA ASN A 236 -3.26 -19.11 20.34
C ASN A 236 -2.86 -17.64 20.24
N LEU A 237 -3.86 -16.77 20.12
CA LEU A 237 -3.71 -15.32 20.23
C LEU A 237 -4.51 -14.76 21.41
N ASP A 238 -5.35 -15.54 22.06
CA ASP A 238 -6.06 -15.13 23.26
C ASP A 238 -5.11 -15.12 24.47
N PRO A 239 -4.88 -13.97 25.12
CA PRO A 239 -4.08 -13.87 26.34
C PRO A 239 -4.47 -14.85 27.46
N GLN A 240 -5.71 -15.32 27.52
CA GLN A 240 -6.15 -16.25 28.57
C GLN A 240 -5.73 -17.69 28.28
N HIS A 241 -5.35 -17.99 27.04
CA HIS A 241 -5.11 -19.34 26.55
C HIS A 241 -3.73 -19.50 25.89
N ILE A 242 -2.84 -18.53 26.06
CA ILE A 242 -1.43 -18.65 25.64
C ILE A 242 -0.68 -19.65 26.54
N THR A 243 0.23 -20.40 25.94
CA THR A 243 1.06 -21.38 26.64
C THR A 243 2.53 -21.03 26.52
N SER A 244 3.40 -21.65 27.34
CA SER A 244 4.85 -21.46 27.22
C SER A 244 5.40 -21.84 25.85
N SER A 245 4.70 -22.73 25.13
CA SER A 245 5.06 -23.11 23.77
C SER A 245 4.85 -21.99 22.74
N ASP A 246 4.09 -20.95 23.06
CA ASP A 246 3.84 -19.77 22.22
C ASP A 246 4.88 -18.64 22.41
N PHE A 247 5.80 -18.79 23.38
CA PHE A 247 6.84 -17.79 23.67
C PHE A 247 7.89 -17.70 22.56
N ARG A 248 8.19 -16.50 22.07
CA ARG A 248 9.11 -16.25 20.95
C ARG A 248 10.13 -15.20 21.32
N ASP A 249 11.40 -15.48 21.04
CA ASP A 249 12.43 -14.44 20.96
C ASP A 249 12.64 -14.05 19.48
N ILE A 250 12.39 -12.78 19.18
CA ILE A 250 12.55 -12.21 17.84
C ILE A 250 13.58 -11.06 17.82
N SER A 251 14.35 -10.91 18.91
CA SER A 251 15.36 -9.87 19.08
C SER A 251 16.36 -9.83 17.93
N GLY A 252 16.67 -8.64 17.43
CA GLY A 252 17.68 -8.45 16.37
C GLY A 252 17.29 -8.95 14.98
N LEU A 253 16.14 -9.62 14.81
CA LEU A 253 15.69 -10.09 13.50
C LEU A 253 15.15 -8.93 12.64
N PHE A 254 15.39 -8.94 11.33
CA PHE A 254 14.74 -7.98 10.40
C PHE A 254 13.27 -8.32 10.16
N GLY A 255 12.92 -9.58 10.32
CA GLY A 255 11.57 -10.10 10.20
C GLY A 255 11.58 -11.59 10.55
N THR A 256 10.46 -12.07 11.04
CA THR A 256 10.26 -13.49 11.36
C THR A 256 9.02 -14.02 10.64
N ARG A 257 8.94 -15.35 10.53
CA ARG A 257 7.86 -16.06 9.89
C ARG A 257 7.23 -16.99 10.91
N PHE A 258 5.94 -16.79 11.14
CA PHE A 258 5.16 -17.63 12.02
C PHE A 258 4.18 -18.48 11.23
N TYR A 259 4.06 -19.74 11.63
CA TYR A 259 3.09 -20.68 11.11
C TYR A 259 1.93 -20.76 12.11
N VAL A 260 0.76 -21.17 11.64
CA VAL A 260 -0.35 -21.53 12.54
C VAL A 260 -0.47 -23.04 12.47
N GLU A 261 -0.61 -23.70 13.62
CA GLU A 261 -0.63 -25.18 13.69
C GLU A 261 -1.79 -25.78 12.87
N THR A 262 -2.95 -25.12 12.86
CA THR A 262 -4.10 -25.50 12.04
C THR A 262 -3.99 -25.07 10.57
N PHE A 263 -2.97 -24.26 10.22
CA PHE A 263 -2.79 -23.66 8.90
C PHE A 263 -1.30 -23.61 8.52
N GLU A 264 -0.70 -24.80 8.36
CA GLU A 264 0.75 -24.99 8.21
C GLU A 264 1.34 -24.45 6.88
N GLU A 265 0.51 -24.06 5.91
CA GLU A 265 0.95 -23.93 4.52
C GLU A 265 1.42 -22.52 4.13
N THR A 266 0.98 -21.48 4.86
CA THR A 266 1.41 -20.09 4.61
C THR A 266 1.84 -19.40 5.89
N PRO A 267 3.15 -19.15 6.10
CA PRO A 267 3.58 -18.41 7.28
C PRO A 267 3.21 -16.94 7.17
N GLN A 268 2.74 -16.37 8.28
CA GLN A 268 2.63 -14.93 8.46
C GLN A 268 4.03 -14.35 8.66
N GLN A 269 4.47 -13.51 7.72
CA GLN A 269 5.71 -12.76 7.89
C GLN A 269 5.43 -11.47 8.69
N ILE A 270 6.17 -11.28 9.76
CA ILE A 270 6.13 -10.06 10.55
C ILE A 270 7.48 -9.35 10.47
N PHE A 271 7.45 -8.04 10.60
CA PHE A 271 8.63 -7.16 10.62
C PHE A 271 8.55 -6.28 11.87
N TYR A 272 9.60 -5.57 12.24
CA TYR A 272 9.47 -4.54 13.27
C TYR A 272 8.81 -3.30 12.66
N GLU A 273 9.56 -2.59 11.82
CA GLU A 273 9.12 -1.35 11.17
C GLU A 273 9.71 -1.26 9.76
N ARG A 274 8.95 -0.66 8.83
CA ARG A 274 9.42 -0.35 7.48
C ARG A 274 9.46 1.17 7.34
N THR A 275 10.66 1.75 7.30
CA THR A 275 10.81 3.18 7.08
C THR A 275 10.48 3.54 5.63
N ARG A 276 9.84 4.71 5.44
CA ARG A 276 9.67 5.30 4.10
C ARG A 276 11.03 5.82 3.62
N GLY A 277 11.42 5.43 2.41
CA GLY A 277 12.69 5.82 1.76
C GLY A 277 13.14 4.70 0.83
N TYR A 278 13.78 5.04 -0.29
CA TYR A 278 14.41 4.05 -1.16
C TYR A 278 15.91 3.98 -0.85
N PRO A 279 16.50 2.78 -0.69
CA PRO A 279 15.82 1.48 -0.60
C PRO A 279 15.04 1.36 0.72
N PHE A 280 13.92 0.61 0.70
CA PHE A 280 13.10 0.38 1.90
C PHE A 280 13.93 -0.37 2.95
N LEU A 281 14.40 0.33 3.99
CA LEU A 281 15.15 -0.30 5.07
C LEU A 281 14.17 -0.94 6.06
N LEU A 282 14.32 -2.24 6.26
CA LEU A 282 13.69 -2.95 7.36
C LEU A 282 14.51 -2.69 8.62
N SER A 283 13.85 -2.26 9.69
CA SER A 283 14.51 -2.16 10.99
C SER A 283 14.52 -3.52 11.67
N ARG A 284 15.62 -3.83 12.37
CA ARG A 284 15.67 -4.99 13.26
C ARG A 284 14.74 -4.78 14.46
N PHE A 285 14.16 -5.86 14.97
CA PHE A 285 13.53 -5.84 16.29
C PHE A 285 14.54 -5.41 17.36
N PRO A 286 14.14 -4.58 18.33
CA PRO A 286 15.01 -4.18 19.43
C PRO A 286 15.57 -5.39 20.21
N PRO A 287 16.72 -5.24 20.87
CA PRO A 287 17.18 -6.22 21.86
C PRO A 287 16.11 -6.47 22.93
N GLY A 288 15.99 -7.71 23.41
CA GLY A 288 15.00 -8.07 24.43
C GLY A 288 13.57 -8.19 23.92
N THR A 289 13.36 -8.29 22.60
CA THR A 289 12.03 -8.55 22.03
C THR A 289 11.70 -10.03 22.13
N HIS A 290 11.37 -10.50 23.33
CA HIS A 290 10.93 -11.86 23.59
C HIS A 290 9.61 -11.88 24.38
N GLY A 291 8.69 -12.77 24.02
CA GLY A 291 7.37 -12.84 24.62
C GLY A 291 6.31 -13.42 23.68
N PHE A 292 5.09 -12.91 23.72
CA PHE A 292 3.91 -13.54 23.11
C PHE A 292 3.23 -12.63 22.08
N LEU A 293 2.77 -13.23 20.99
CA LEU A 293 1.77 -12.58 20.14
C LEU A 293 0.39 -12.76 20.75
N TYR A 294 -0.42 -11.71 20.71
CA TYR A 294 -1.78 -11.77 21.22
C TYR A 294 -2.71 -10.86 20.43
N TYR A 295 -3.99 -11.21 20.39
CA TYR A 295 -5.05 -10.42 19.80
C TYR A 295 -5.60 -9.45 20.83
N HIS A 296 -5.78 -8.21 20.41
CA HIS A 296 -6.33 -7.13 21.21
C HIS A 296 -7.37 -6.39 20.39
N ARG A 297 -8.57 -6.29 20.95
CA ARG A 297 -9.64 -5.45 20.44
C ARG A 297 -10.14 -4.58 21.57
N GLN A 298 -10.30 -3.29 21.31
CA GLN A 298 -10.84 -2.38 22.31
C GLN A 298 -12.36 -2.57 22.36
N THR A 299 -12.89 -3.03 23.49
CA THR A 299 -14.32 -3.27 23.69
C THR A 299 -15.09 -1.96 23.55
N GLY A 300 -16.12 -1.94 22.70
CA GLY A 300 -17.00 -0.79 22.50
C GLY A 300 -16.48 0.34 21.61
N GLY A 301 -15.33 0.17 20.95
CA GLY A 301 -14.79 1.15 19.99
C GLY A 301 -15.09 0.81 18.53
N THR A 302 -15.12 1.83 17.66
CA THR A 302 -15.04 1.67 16.20
C THR A 302 -13.63 1.26 15.72
N GLU A 303 -12.71 1.00 16.66
CA GLU A 303 -11.36 0.58 16.37
C GLU A 303 -11.31 -0.88 15.88
N GLU A 304 -10.51 -1.08 14.83
CA GLU A 304 -10.24 -2.38 14.24
C GLU A 304 -9.44 -3.27 15.21
N GLY A 305 -9.74 -4.57 15.23
CA GLY A 305 -8.95 -5.55 15.96
C GLY A 305 -7.49 -5.54 15.52
N GLN A 306 -6.59 -5.99 16.41
CA GLN A 306 -5.16 -5.99 16.10
C GLN A 306 -4.41 -7.07 16.84
N VAL A 307 -3.42 -7.66 16.17
CA VAL A 307 -2.42 -8.52 16.82
C VAL A 307 -1.25 -7.67 17.28
N ARG A 308 -0.87 -7.80 18.55
CA ARG A 308 0.27 -7.12 19.17
C ARG A 308 1.30 -8.14 19.64
N PHE A 309 2.48 -7.65 20.03
CA PHE A 309 3.53 -8.46 20.62
C PHE A 309 3.80 -7.95 22.04
N ARG A 310 3.56 -8.77 23.05
CA ARG A 310 3.86 -8.47 24.45
C ARG A 310 5.24 -9.00 24.79
N ILE A 311 6.14 -8.15 25.26
CA ILE A 311 7.44 -8.51 25.82
C ILE A 311 7.21 -8.97 27.27
N THR A 312 7.73 -10.15 27.61
CA THR A 312 7.58 -10.75 28.95
C THR A 312 8.94 -11.19 29.49
N LYS A 313 9.07 -11.30 30.82
CA LYS A 313 10.32 -11.71 31.46
C LYS A 313 10.81 -13.09 31.01
N ASP A 314 9.87 -14.03 30.85
CA ASP A 314 10.15 -15.40 30.48
C ASP A 314 8.96 -16.04 29.75
N ALA A 315 9.06 -17.35 29.50
CA ALA A 315 8.06 -18.14 28.78
C ALA A 315 6.85 -18.56 29.63
N ASN A 316 6.75 -18.13 30.90
CA ASN A 316 5.58 -18.42 31.72
C ASN A 316 4.41 -17.52 31.30
N PRO A 317 3.23 -18.08 30.93
CA PRO A 317 2.04 -17.29 30.61
C PRO A 317 1.64 -16.29 31.71
N THR A 318 1.94 -16.57 32.99
CA THR A 318 1.62 -15.63 34.08
C THR A 318 2.38 -14.31 33.97
N SER A 319 3.57 -14.32 33.35
CA SER A 319 4.35 -13.10 33.09
C SER A 319 3.75 -12.20 32.02
N PHE A 320 2.67 -12.63 31.34
CA PHE A 320 1.98 -11.81 30.35
C PHE A 320 1.34 -10.56 30.98
N ALA A 321 0.76 -10.68 32.18
CA ALA A 321 0.09 -9.58 32.87
C ALA A 321 1.05 -8.43 33.24
N GLU A 322 2.27 -8.79 33.64
CA GLU A 322 3.35 -7.85 34.01
C GLU A 322 4.17 -7.36 32.82
N GLY A 323 4.02 -8.01 31.66
CA GLY A 323 4.78 -7.67 30.46
C GLY A 323 4.42 -6.29 29.92
N GLU A 324 5.09 -5.86 28.84
CA GLU A 324 4.83 -4.59 28.17
C GLU A 324 4.68 -4.80 26.66
N ASP A 325 3.86 -3.99 26.00
CA ASP A 325 3.75 -4.07 24.54
C ASP A 325 5.06 -3.64 23.90
N LEU A 326 5.54 -4.41 22.91
CA LEU A 326 6.60 -3.97 22.02
C LEU A 326 6.17 -2.64 21.40
N LEU A 327 6.97 -1.58 21.55
CA LEU A 327 6.66 -0.27 20.99
C LEU A 327 7.34 -0.09 19.63
N LEU A 328 6.66 0.61 18.71
CA LEU A 328 7.27 1.21 17.52
C LEU A 328 8.24 2.31 17.94
N ARG A 329 9.16 2.72 17.04
CA ARG A 329 10.08 3.85 17.29
C ARG A 329 9.37 5.16 17.64
N LYS A 330 8.11 5.30 17.23
CA LYS A 330 7.25 6.45 17.52
C LYS A 330 6.51 6.37 18.85
N GLY A 331 6.72 5.30 19.63
CA GLY A 331 6.20 5.11 20.98
C GLY A 331 4.85 4.38 21.08
N PHE A 332 4.14 4.16 19.96
CA PHE A 332 2.90 3.38 19.98
C PHE A 332 3.17 1.88 20.07
N PRO A 333 2.29 1.08 20.70
CA PRO A 333 2.38 -0.37 20.63
C PRO A 333 2.41 -0.84 19.18
N TRP A 334 3.37 -1.71 18.89
CA TRP A 334 3.52 -2.43 17.64
C TRP A 334 2.30 -3.31 17.41
N TYR A 335 1.79 -3.32 16.19
CA TYR A 335 0.59 -4.06 15.88
C TYR A 335 0.51 -4.49 14.41
N ILE A 336 -0.34 -5.49 14.16
CA ILE A 336 -0.83 -5.91 12.86
C ILE A 336 -2.35 -5.71 12.86
N PRO A 337 -2.90 -4.81 12.03
CA PRO A 337 -4.34 -4.59 11.97
C PRO A 337 -5.06 -5.83 11.39
N GLU A 338 -6.26 -6.11 11.87
CA GLU A 338 -7.09 -7.27 11.49
C GLU A 338 -7.37 -7.35 9.97
N SER A 339 -7.52 -6.21 9.31
CA SER A 339 -7.65 -6.07 7.85
C SER A 339 -6.47 -6.67 7.09
N ARG A 340 -5.29 -6.76 7.73
CA ARG A 340 -4.12 -7.47 7.18
C ARG A 340 -4.07 -8.94 7.58
N LEU A 341 -4.79 -9.33 8.62
CA LEU A 341 -4.90 -10.71 9.06
C LEU A 341 -5.85 -11.52 8.19
N HIS A 342 -6.88 -10.91 7.56
CA HIS A 342 -7.83 -11.60 6.66
C HIS A 342 -7.18 -12.37 5.50
N LEU A 343 -5.89 -12.13 5.22
CA LEU A 343 -5.11 -12.84 4.20
C LEU A 343 -4.08 -13.83 4.78
N SER A 344 -4.17 -14.16 6.08
CA SER A 344 -3.17 -14.92 6.83
C SER A 344 -3.78 -16.04 7.68
N GLY A 345 -2.99 -17.07 7.98
CA GLY A 345 -3.36 -18.12 8.92
C GLY A 345 -3.71 -17.58 10.32
N LEU A 346 -3.16 -16.44 10.73
CA LEU A 346 -3.46 -15.83 12.05
C LEU A 346 -4.93 -15.45 12.20
N ALA A 347 -5.64 -15.11 11.13
CA ALA A 347 -7.08 -14.83 11.21
C ALA A 347 -7.90 -16.05 11.64
N SER A 348 -7.39 -17.27 11.43
CA SER A 348 -8.07 -18.48 11.90
C SER A 348 -7.99 -18.68 13.42
N LEU A 349 -7.06 -17.98 14.09
CA LEU A 349 -6.89 -18.01 15.55
C LEU A 349 -7.72 -16.94 16.26
N ILE A 350 -8.41 -16.08 15.52
CA ILE A 350 -9.30 -15.05 16.08
C ILE A 350 -10.69 -15.67 16.18
N SER A 351 -11.27 -15.67 17.39
CA SER A 351 -12.60 -16.21 17.65
C SER A 351 -13.65 -15.54 16.76
N LYS A 352 -14.41 -16.35 16.01
CA LYS A 352 -15.47 -15.86 15.10
C LYS A 352 -16.68 -15.27 15.82
N ASP A 353 -16.82 -15.55 17.11
CA ASP A 353 -17.95 -15.09 17.93
C ASP A 353 -17.89 -13.58 18.24
N ASP A 354 -16.78 -12.93 17.89
CA ASP A 354 -16.61 -11.48 18.01
C ASP A 354 -16.97 -10.74 16.70
N VAL A 355 -17.47 -11.47 15.68
CA VAL A 355 -17.92 -10.94 14.37
C VAL A 355 -19.41 -10.64 14.41
N ALA A 356 -19.86 -9.86 15.39
CA ALA A 356 -21.11 -9.12 15.26
C ALA A 356 -20.82 -7.88 14.40
N THR A 357 -20.82 -8.04 13.08
CA THR A 357 -21.31 -7.08 12.05
C THR A 357 -21.00 -7.71 10.68
N LYS A 358 -22.02 -8.29 10.05
CA LYS A 358 -21.99 -8.50 8.59
C LYS A 358 -21.76 -7.12 7.95
N PRO A 359 -20.90 -6.97 6.94
CA PRO A 359 -20.88 -5.73 6.18
C PRO A 359 -22.23 -5.58 5.49
N GLU A 360 -23.04 -4.68 6.03
CA GLU A 360 -24.30 -4.26 5.42
C GLU A 360 -24.00 -3.78 4.01
N MET A 361 -24.81 -4.23 3.05
CA MET A 361 -24.62 -3.90 1.65
C MET A 361 -24.61 -2.37 1.46
N ILE A 362 -23.47 -1.88 0.99
CA ILE A 362 -23.24 -0.49 0.60
C ILE A 362 -24.36 -0.02 -0.36
N PRO A 363 -25.11 1.06 -0.04
CA PRO A 363 -26.03 1.69 -0.99
C PRO A 363 -25.30 2.16 -2.26
N ALA A 364 -25.96 2.04 -3.41
CA ALA A 364 -25.36 2.25 -4.74
C ALA A 364 -24.70 3.62 -4.96
N GLU A 365 -25.02 4.64 -4.14
CA GLU A 365 -24.44 5.99 -4.20
C GLU A 365 -23.01 6.10 -3.64
N GLN A 366 -22.45 5.02 -3.11
CA GLN A 366 -21.15 4.98 -2.44
C GLN A 366 -20.01 4.35 -3.29
N GLN A 367 -20.19 4.17 -4.60
CA GLN A 367 -19.25 3.45 -5.48
C GLN A 367 -17.98 4.22 -5.89
N ASP A 368 -17.84 5.50 -5.56
CA ASP A 368 -16.63 6.29 -5.86
C ASP A 368 -15.52 6.08 -4.81
N VAL A 369 -15.09 4.82 -4.65
CA VAL A 369 -13.92 4.46 -3.83
C VAL A 369 -12.66 4.76 -4.63
N THR A 370 -12.03 5.91 -4.36
CA THR A 370 -10.76 6.25 -4.99
C THR A 370 -9.61 5.42 -4.40
N ARG A 371 -8.46 5.37 -5.07
CA ARG A 371 -7.24 4.73 -4.54
C ARG A 371 -6.78 5.28 -3.19
N TYR A 372 -7.34 6.42 -2.75
CA TYR A 372 -7.00 7.12 -1.52
C TYR A 372 -7.90 6.78 -0.34
N ASP A 373 -9.00 6.03 -0.56
CA ASP A 373 -9.95 5.63 0.47
C ASP A 373 -9.61 4.25 1.10
N ARG A 374 -8.50 3.63 0.68
CA ARG A 374 -8.03 2.34 1.17
C ARG A 374 -6.68 2.48 1.88
N LEU A 375 -6.54 1.82 3.04
CA LEU A 375 -5.23 1.64 3.67
C LEU A 375 -4.26 1.02 2.66
N PRO A 376 -3.06 1.59 2.46
CA PRO A 376 -2.05 0.94 1.64
C PRO A 376 -1.79 -0.45 2.20
N LEU A 377 -1.92 -1.48 1.37
CA LEU A 377 -1.57 -2.87 1.71
C LEU A 377 -0.12 -3.01 2.23
N VAL A 378 0.74 -2.00 2.01
CA VAL A 378 2.20 -2.16 2.03
C VAL A 378 2.93 -1.24 3.03
N VAL A 379 2.28 -0.20 3.55
CA VAL A 379 2.94 0.73 4.47
C VAL A 379 2.38 0.49 5.86
N ARG A 380 3.19 -0.06 6.77
CA ARG A 380 2.90 0.10 8.20
C ARG A 380 3.09 1.58 8.46
N ASP A 381 1.99 2.33 8.47
CA ASP A 381 2.10 3.70 8.94
C ASP A 381 2.43 3.62 10.42
N GLN A 382 3.35 4.46 10.85
CA GLN A 382 3.82 4.48 12.23
C GLN A 382 2.77 5.07 13.18
N ASN A 383 1.64 5.54 12.60
CA ASN A 383 0.47 6.06 13.26
C ASN A 383 -0.72 5.13 13.04
N ARG A 384 -1.47 4.88 14.11
CA ARG A 384 -2.82 4.30 14.01
C ARG A 384 -3.74 5.27 13.30
N PRO A 385 -4.76 4.79 12.56
CA PRO A 385 -5.80 5.67 12.06
C PRO A 385 -6.52 6.37 13.21
N VAL A 386 -6.85 7.65 13.01
CA VAL A 386 -7.56 8.51 13.96
C VAL A 386 -9.02 8.58 13.55
N PHE A 387 -9.93 8.29 14.46
CA PHE A 387 -11.37 8.19 14.24
C PHE A 387 -12.17 9.27 14.96
N ALA A 388 -11.59 9.86 15.99
CA ALA A 388 -12.23 10.90 16.79
C ALA A 388 -11.23 12.01 17.15
N PHE A 389 -11.76 13.20 17.43
CA PHE A 389 -10.96 14.27 18.05
C PHE A 389 -10.42 13.82 19.40
N GLY A 390 -9.26 14.37 19.79
CA GLY A 390 -8.56 13.97 21.01
C GLY A 390 -7.79 12.64 20.90
N GLN A 391 -8.05 11.80 19.89
CA GLN A 391 -7.29 10.56 19.70
C GLN A 391 -5.83 10.86 19.32
N LEU A 392 -4.92 10.15 19.98
CA LEU A 392 -3.49 10.38 19.86
C LEU A 392 -2.93 9.81 18.55
N PHE A 393 -2.04 10.58 17.91
CA PHE A 393 -1.16 10.13 16.85
C PHE A 393 0.25 10.69 17.07
N SER A 394 1.25 10.10 16.42
CA SER A 394 2.65 10.47 16.61
C SER A 394 3.11 11.39 15.49
N LEU A 395 3.74 12.47 15.91
CA LEU A 395 4.27 13.52 15.08
C LEU A 395 5.78 13.50 15.17
N SER A 396 6.45 13.37 14.02
CA SER A 396 7.91 13.55 13.94
C SER A 396 8.22 14.98 13.56
N PHE A 397 9.04 15.65 14.35
CA PHE A 397 9.51 17.02 14.06
C PHE A 397 10.69 17.05 13.10
N SER A 398 11.39 15.93 12.93
CA SER A 398 12.46 15.76 11.93
C SER A 398 11.95 15.83 10.49
N SER A 399 10.66 15.54 10.27
CA SER A 399 10.00 15.58 8.96
C SER A 399 8.96 16.71 8.91
N MET A 400 9.09 17.58 7.90
CA MET A 400 8.12 18.66 7.68
C MET A 400 6.71 18.15 7.36
N ARG A 401 6.60 16.95 6.76
CA ARG A 401 5.32 16.34 6.40
C ARG A 401 5.10 15.07 7.20
N ASN A 402 3.97 15.02 7.90
CA ASN A 402 3.50 13.85 8.62
C ASN A 402 2.24 13.33 7.94
N CYS A 403 2.22 12.02 7.63
CA CYS A 403 1.03 11.36 7.13
C CYS A 403 0.27 10.76 8.30
N ILE A 404 -1.01 11.05 8.39
CA ILE A 404 -1.93 10.52 9.39
C ILE A 404 -3.11 9.93 8.63
N TRP A 405 -3.58 8.75 9.01
CA TRP A 405 -4.81 8.21 8.45
C TRP A 405 -5.97 8.63 9.32
N ILE A 406 -7.03 9.14 8.72
CA ILE A 406 -8.28 9.47 9.41
C ILE A 406 -9.34 8.48 8.95
N GLY A 407 -10.07 7.90 9.89
CA GLY A 407 -11.07 6.89 9.67
C GLY A 407 -12.50 7.33 9.97
N TYR A 408 -13.45 6.83 9.19
CA TYR A 408 -14.89 6.90 9.46
C TYR A 408 -15.56 5.65 8.89
N GLY A 409 -16.21 4.85 9.72
CA GLY A 409 -16.64 3.50 9.37
C GLY A 409 -15.48 2.65 8.83
N GLU A 410 -15.66 2.01 7.68
CA GLU A 410 -14.60 1.25 6.99
C GLU A 410 -13.66 2.13 6.14
N ARG A 411 -13.98 3.41 5.96
CA ARG A 411 -13.24 4.31 5.06
C ARG A 411 -12.05 4.94 5.77
N ARG A 412 -10.95 5.13 5.03
CA ARG A 412 -9.72 5.73 5.55
C ARG A 412 -9.17 6.75 4.57
N ARG A 413 -8.90 7.98 5.01
CA ARG A 413 -8.34 9.05 4.20
C ARG A 413 -7.04 9.57 4.79
N MET A 414 -6.06 9.83 3.94
CA MET A 414 -4.78 10.37 4.38
C MET A 414 -4.88 11.88 4.61
N PHE A 415 -4.55 12.30 5.82
CA PHE A 415 -4.32 13.67 6.22
C PHE A 415 -2.82 13.97 6.20
N LEU A 416 -2.40 14.89 5.32
CA LEU A 416 -1.02 15.33 5.21
C LEU A 416 -0.80 16.60 6.06
N LEU A 417 -0.31 16.41 7.28
CA LEU A 417 -0.06 17.47 8.23
C LEU A 417 1.34 18.06 8.03
N ARG A 418 1.43 19.39 7.92
CA ARG A 418 2.68 20.13 8.14
C ARG A 418 2.68 20.65 9.56
N HIS A 419 3.63 20.22 10.38
CA HIS A 419 3.67 20.62 11.79
C HIS A 419 4.03 22.11 11.92
N PRO A 420 3.51 22.85 12.90
CA PRO A 420 3.69 24.32 12.99
C PRO A 420 5.14 24.78 13.25
N LEU A 421 6.00 23.88 13.74
CA LEU A 421 7.41 24.20 14.02
C LEU A 421 8.35 24.19 12.79
N PHE A 422 7.84 24.25 11.56
CA PHE A 422 8.70 24.43 10.37
C PHE A 422 9.01 25.90 10.15
N VAL A 423 10.10 26.20 9.44
CA VAL A 423 10.44 27.57 9.06
C VAL A 423 10.38 27.74 7.55
N LEU A 424 9.80 28.86 7.11
CA LEU A 424 9.89 29.36 5.74
C LEU A 424 11.16 30.18 5.61
N ASN A 425 12.01 29.84 4.64
CA ASN A 425 13.18 30.64 4.32
C ASN A 425 12.92 31.32 2.97
N GLU A 426 13.22 32.62 2.86
CA GLU A 426 12.92 33.43 1.67
C GLU A 426 13.48 32.75 0.40
N GLY A 427 12.59 32.52 -0.57
CA GLY A 427 12.91 31.86 -1.84
C GLY A 427 13.28 30.37 -1.76
N ARG A 428 13.21 29.73 -0.57
CA ARG A 428 13.54 28.31 -0.38
C ARG A 428 12.36 27.48 0.11
N ARG A 429 12.53 26.15 0.00
CA ARG A 429 11.52 25.19 0.47
C ARG A 429 11.43 25.20 2.01
N PRO A 430 10.23 25.02 2.59
CA PRO A 430 10.07 24.90 4.04
C PRO A 430 10.96 23.80 4.62
N GLN A 431 11.58 24.05 5.77
CA GLN A 431 12.52 23.11 6.39
C GLN A 431 12.11 22.76 7.83
N ALA A 432 12.27 21.47 8.17
CA ALA A 432 12.13 20.97 9.53
C ALA A 432 13.45 21.22 10.29
N ILE A 433 13.39 22.10 11.28
CA ILE A 433 14.55 22.56 12.07
C ILE A 433 14.65 21.87 13.43
N TYR A 434 13.64 21.10 13.82
CA TYR A 434 13.62 20.33 15.05
C TYR A 434 13.83 18.85 14.75
N ASP A 435 14.40 18.13 15.70
CA ASP A 435 14.26 16.69 15.84
C ASP A 435 13.33 16.38 17.02
N GLY A 436 12.95 15.13 17.15
CA GLY A 436 12.07 14.67 18.22
C GLY A 436 10.75 14.09 17.71
N ILE A 437 10.05 13.46 18.64
CA ILE A 437 8.79 12.77 18.40
C ILE A 437 7.86 13.06 19.57
N ALA A 438 6.61 13.37 19.28
CA ALA A 438 5.59 13.53 20.30
C ALA A 438 4.26 12.92 19.88
N PHE A 439 3.45 12.55 20.87
CA PHE A 439 2.03 12.34 20.66
C PHE A 439 1.30 13.66 20.66
N CYS A 440 0.46 13.84 19.66
CA CYS A 440 -0.43 14.98 19.49
C CYS A 440 -1.84 14.47 19.24
N CYS A 441 -2.83 15.33 19.43
CA CYS A 441 -4.19 15.11 18.96
C CYS A 441 -4.66 16.32 18.15
N VAL A 442 -5.69 16.07 17.33
CA VAL A 442 -6.43 17.12 16.62
C VAL A 442 -7.66 17.46 17.44
N GLU A 443 -8.00 18.75 17.51
CA GLU A 443 -9.23 19.27 18.12
C GLU A 443 -9.89 20.26 17.16
N PRO A 444 -11.22 20.45 17.22
CA PRO A 444 -11.89 21.53 16.52
C PRO A 444 -11.30 22.89 16.92
N SER A 445 -11.21 23.83 15.98
CA SER A 445 -10.71 25.18 16.29
C SER A 445 -11.63 25.87 17.32
N PRO A 446 -11.09 26.37 18.44
CA PRO A 446 -11.89 27.11 19.43
C PRO A 446 -12.10 28.57 19.03
N LEU A 447 -11.55 29.03 17.91
CA LEU A 447 -11.63 30.44 17.52
C LEU A 447 -13.04 30.78 16.98
N PRO A 448 -13.64 31.91 17.39
CA PRO A 448 -14.97 32.32 16.92
C PRO A 448 -15.07 32.45 15.40
N THR A 449 -13.98 32.88 14.74
CA THR A 449 -13.91 33.02 13.27
C THR A 449 -13.98 31.70 12.52
N ASP A 450 -13.77 30.58 13.21
CA ASP A 450 -13.79 29.24 12.63
C ASP A 450 -15.09 28.48 12.95
N GLN A 451 -16.07 29.13 13.60
CA GLN A 451 -17.34 28.52 13.95
C GLN A 451 -18.07 28.00 12.70
N GLY A 452 -18.49 26.75 12.72
CA GLY A 452 -19.13 26.09 11.57
C GLY A 452 -18.17 25.68 10.44
N SER A 453 -16.87 25.91 10.58
CA SER A 453 -15.85 25.43 9.66
C SER A 453 -15.26 24.08 10.11
N ILE A 454 -14.55 23.40 9.22
CA ILE A 454 -13.77 22.19 9.57
C ILE A 454 -12.32 22.50 9.98
N ALA A 455 -12.07 23.72 10.46
CA ALA A 455 -10.76 24.13 10.94
C ALA A 455 -10.38 23.40 12.23
N VAL A 456 -9.11 23.04 12.35
CA VAL A 456 -8.61 22.26 13.48
C VAL A 456 -7.34 22.85 14.08
N VAL A 457 -7.14 22.61 15.37
CA VAL A 457 -5.90 22.91 16.10
C VAL A 457 -5.15 21.63 16.42
N LEU A 458 -3.89 21.79 16.81
CA LEU A 458 -3.00 20.70 17.21
C LEU A 458 -2.62 20.90 18.67
N ARG A 459 -2.80 19.87 19.50
CA ARG A 459 -2.34 19.85 20.90
C ARG A 459 -1.15 18.91 21.06
N LEU A 460 -0.16 19.32 21.84
CA LEU A 460 0.95 18.46 22.26
C LEU A 460 0.54 17.67 23.49
N CYS A 461 0.42 16.34 23.39
CA CYS A 461 -0.10 15.50 24.48
C CYS A 461 0.99 14.79 25.29
N LYS A 462 2.08 14.37 24.64
CA LYS A 462 3.20 13.69 25.32
C LYS A 462 4.46 13.76 24.48
N ILE A 463 5.60 14.09 25.08
CA ILE A 463 6.90 14.02 24.40
C ILE A 463 7.42 12.57 24.49
N VAL A 464 7.71 11.96 23.33
CA VAL A 464 8.24 10.58 23.23
C VAL A 464 9.77 10.63 23.13
N SER A 465 10.30 11.51 22.28
CA SER A 465 11.71 11.87 22.27
C SER A 465 11.86 13.39 22.30
N PRO A 466 12.89 13.91 23.00
CA PRO A 466 13.04 15.35 23.21
C PRO A 466 12.95 16.16 21.91
N ILE A 467 12.18 17.26 21.95
CA ILE A 467 12.08 18.18 20.82
C ILE A 467 13.28 19.12 20.87
N THR A 468 14.33 18.80 20.10
CA THR A 468 15.59 19.54 20.11
C THR A 468 15.82 20.27 18.79
N LEU A 469 16.30 21.51 18.86
CA LEU A 469 16.74 22.22 17.66
C LEU A 469 17.91 21.47 17.03
N LYS A 470 17.89 21.32 15.70
CA LYS A 470 18.98 20.72 14.94
C LYS A 470 20.27 21.52 15.11
N LYS A 471 21.40 20.83 14.95
CA LYS A 471 22.73 21.44 14.98
C LYS A 471 22.88 22.48 13.86
N ARG A 472 23.75 23.47 14.08
CA ARG A 472 23.91 24.65 13.21
C ARG A 472 24.24 24.32 11.76
N ASP A 473 24.97 23.24 11.52
CA ASP A 473 25.31 22.69 10.20
C ASP A 473 24.09 22.15 9.42
N GLN A 474 23.02 21.77 10.13
CA GLN A 474 21.79 21.23 9.55
C GLN A 474 20.67 22.27 9.43
N LEU A 475 20.85 23.44 10.05
CA LEU A 475 19.93 24.57 9.96
C LEU A 475 20.15 25.35 8.64
N PRO A 476 19.12 26.03 8.11
CA PRO A 476 19.30 26.97 7.03
C PRO A 476 20.33 28.05 7.39
N LYS A 477 21.27 28.36 6.48
CA LYS A 477 22.38 29.31 6.71
C LYS A 477 21.93 30.72 7.14
N ASN A 478 20.76 31.17 6.66
CA ASN A 478 20.20 32.49 6.93
C ASN A 478 18.99 32.44 7.87
N LEU A 479 18.90 31.40 8.71
CA LEU A 479 17.80 31.27 9.66
C LEU A 479 17.91 32.34 10.75
N ASP A 480 16.92 33.24 10.85
CA ASP A 480 16.83 34.17 11.99
C ASP A 480 16.39 33.40 13.24
N LEU A 481 17.33 33.19 14.15
CA LEU A 481 17.10 32.45 15.39
C LEU A 481 16.10 33.15 16.33
N ARG A 482 15.89 34.47 16.18
CA ARG A 482 14.97 35.24 17.04
C ARG A 482 13.50 34.93 16.76
N HIS A 483 13.18 34.46 15.56
CA HIS A 483 11.82 34.19 15.09
C HIS A 483 11.52 32.70 14.95
N ILE A 484 12.29 31.84 15.62
CA ILE A 484 12.05 30.39 15.60
C ILE A 484 10.79 30.06 16.40
N PRO A 485 9.83 29.31 15.83
CA PRO A 485 8.66 28.84 16.55
C PRO A 485 9.08 27.91 17.68
N LYS A 486 8.68 28.20 18.91
CA LYS A 486 9.01 27.38 20.08
C LYS A 486 8.03 26.21 20.21
N PRO A 487 8.49 25.01 20.57
CA PRO A 487 7.58 23.93 20.92
C PRO A 487 6.75 24.31 22.17
N PRO A 488 5.44 24.03 22.19
CA PRO A 488 4.60 24.25 23.37
C PRO A 488 4.96 23.26 24.49
N LYS A 489 4.45 23.47 25.71
CA LYS A 489 4.54 22.47 26.77
C LYS A 489 3.54 21.35 26.54
N THR A 490 3.74 20.23 27.24
CA THR A 490 2.77 19.14 27.23
C THR A 490 1.43 19.62 27.79
N GLY A 491 0.35 19.33 27.08
CA GLY A 491 -1.01 19.82 27.35
C GLY A 491 -1.40 21.08 26.58
N GLU A 492 -0.44 21.81 25.99
CA GLU A 492 -0.71 23.10 25.32
C GLU A 492 -0.94 22.94 23.81
N LEU A 493 -1.63 23.93 23.23
CA LEU A 493 -1.79 24.05 21.78
C LEU A 493 -0.52 24.60 21.14
N PHE A 494 -0.26 24.20 19.90
CA PHE A 494 0.82 24.80 19.15
C PHE A 494 0.49 26.24 18.75
N GLU A 495 1.50 27.10 18.75
CA GLU A 495 1.39 28.49 18.34
C GLU A 495 2.29 28.78 17.13
N GLN A 496 1.88 29.77 16.34
CA GLN A 496 2.67 30.35 15.27
C GLN A 496 2.48 31.87 15.30
N HIS A 497 3.59 32.63 15.33
CA HIS A 497 3.57 34.10 15.44
C HIS A 497 2.72 34.62 16.62
N ALA A 498 2.90 34.03 17.81
CA ALA A 498 2.20 34.39 19.05
C ALA A 498 0.65 34.25 18.99
N SER A 499 0.14 33.40 18.10
CA SER A 499 -1.26 33.03 18.02
C SER A 499 -1.40 31.52 17.92
N VAL A 500 -2.53 30.96 18.37
CA VAL A 500 -2.84 29.54 18.22
C VAL A 500 -2.75 29.16 16.74
N TRP A 501 -1.97 28.12 16.47
CA TRP A 501 -1.86 27.59 15.12
C TRP A 501 -3.16 26.87 14.74
N VAL A 502 -3.77 27.30 13.64
CA VAL A 502 -4.98 26.70 13.10
C VAL A 502 -4.72 26.19 11.70
N TYR A 503 -5.09 24.93 11.46
CA TYR A 503 -5.14 24.36 10.13
C TYR A 503 -6.50 24.56 9.49
N ARG A 504 -6.54 25.42 8.46
CA ARG A 504 -7.73 25.65 7.63
C ARG A 504 -7.55 24.94 6.29
N PRO A 505 -8.15 23.74 6.09
CA PRO A 505 -8.06 23.06 4.81
C PRO A 505 -8.78 23.88 3.73
N ARG A 506 -8.19 23.96 2.52
CA ARG A 506 -8.92 24.51 1.36
C ARG A 506 -10.00 23.52 0.94
N LEU A 507 -11.15 24.04 0.48
CA LEU A 507 -12.21 23.24 -0.13
C LEU A 507 -11.65 22.32 -1.23
N ASP A 508 -12.25 21.15 -1.36
CA ASP A 508 -11.89 20.11 -2.34
C ASP A 508 -10.48 19.51 -2.23
N THR A 509 -9.73 19.84 -1.19
CA THR A 509 -8.44 19.18 -0.94
C THR A 509 -8.62 17.83 -0.27
N GLN A 510 -7.61 16.96 -0.43
CA GLN A 510 -7.55 15.68 0.29
C GLN A 510 -7.64 15.86 1.81
N ASN A 511 -7.01 16.90 2.36
CA ASN A 511 -7.05 17.18 3.78
C ASN A 511 -8.44 17.64 4.24
N PHE A 512 -9.16 18.43 3.45
CA PHE A 512 -10.56 18.80 3.72
C PHE A 512 -11.42 17.53 3.86
N ARG A 513 -11.35 16.68 2.84
CA ARG A 513 -12.06 15.40 2.76
C ARG A 513 -11.68 14.41 3.87
N ALA A 514 -10.47 14.49 4.40
CA ALA A 514 -10.02 13.66 5.52
C ALA A 514 -10.54 14.21 6.85
N LEU A 515 -10.47 15.51 7.09
CA LEU A 515 -10.94 16.12 8.35
C LEU A 515 -12.46 16.06 8.47
N GLU A 516 -13.19 16.12 7.36
CA GLU A 516 -14.64 15.90 7.32
C GLU A 516 -15.06 14.60 8.02
N PHE A 517 -14.24 13.55 7.97
CA PHE A 517 -14.51 12.28 8.67
C PHE A 517 -14.56 12.45 10.20
N LEU A 518 -13.68 13.28 10.78
CA LEU A 518 -13.69 13.52 12.23
C LEU A 518 -14.90 14.33 12.67
N PHE A 519 -15.27 15.36 11.90
CA PHE A 519 -16.45 16.17 12.19
C PHE A 519 -17.75 15.38 12.07
N ARG A 520 -17.87 14.52 11.04
CA ARG A 520 -19.02 13.61 10.91
C ARG A 520 -19.07 12.61 12.06
N ALA A 521 -17.95 11.98 12.41
CA ALA A 521 -17.87 11.08 13.56
C ALA A 521 -18.30 11.76 14.87
N GLN A 522 -17.91 13.03 15.06
CA GLN A 522 -18.33 13.81 16.24
C GLN A 522 -19.83 14.09 16.24
N ALA A 523 -20.42 14.45 15.09
CA ALA A 523 -21.85 14.71 14.95
C ALA A 523 -22.67 13.45 15.27
N ASP A 524 -22.33 12.31 14.68
CA ASP A 524 -23.03 11.04 14.90
C ASP A 524 -22.99 10.60 16.37
N ASN A 525 -21.84 10.78 17.03
CA ASN A 525 -21.69 10.48 18.46
C ASN A 525 -22.50 11.41 19.36
N SER A 526 -22.77 12.65 18.92
CA SER A 526 -23.57 13.61 19.69
C SER A 526 -25.08 13.35 19.57
N GLU A 527 -25.55 12.78 18.47
CA GLU A 527 -26.96 12.44 18.24
C GLU A 527 -27.37 11.13 18.94
N GLY A 528 -26.46 10.16 19.06
CA GLY A 528 -26.70 8.87 19.75
C GLY A 528 -26.82 8.95 21.29
N GLY A 529 -26.45 10.08 21.90
CA GLY A 529 -26.53 10.29 23.36
C GLY A 529 -27.89 10.79 23.89
N GLY A 530 -28.87 10.97 23.00
CA GLY A 530 -30.17 11.60 23.32
C GLY A 530 -31.21 10.74 24.02
N THR A 531 -30.97 9.44 24.23
CA THR A 531 -31.99 8.51 24.80
C THR A 531 -31.49 7.75 26.03
N LEU A 532 -31.00 8.50 27.02
CA LEU A 532 -31.01 8.06 28.42
C LEU A 532 -31.27 9.29 29.30
N LYS A 533 -32.52 9.76 29.26
CA LYS A 533 -33.09 10.60 30.31
C LYS A 533 -34.36 9.94 30.82
N SER A 534 -34.38 9.74 32.13
CA SER A 534 -35.53 9.49 32.99
C SER A 534 -36.16 8.08 32.93
N ALA A 535 -35.65 7.19 33.78
CA ALA A 535 -36.53 6.38 34.61
C ALA A 535 -36.12 6.63 36.07
N VAL A 536 -37.04 7.25 36.80
CA VAL A 536 -37.11 7.28 38.27
C VAL A 536 -37.30 5.85 38.79
#